data_AF-A0AA88JGC3-F1
#
_entry.id   AF-A0AA88JGC3-F1
#
_cell.length_a   1.000
_cell.length_b   1.000
_cell.length_c   1.000
_cell.angle_alpha   90.00
_cell.angle_beta   90.00
_cell.angle_gamma   90.00
#
_symmetry.space_group_name_H-M   'P 1'
#
loop_
_entity.id
_entity.type
_entity.pdbx_description
1 polymer ?
#
loop_
_entity_poly.entity_id
_entity_poly.type
_entity_poly.pdbx_seq_one_letter_code
_entity_poly.pdbx_strand_id
1 'polypeptide(L)'
;MATHHTRSNSFPSRQHPLIPEFDEQLCRLRSSEADSSSSTSLSGKLSGLKDLQDCVDKLLLLPLNQQALSKQRNEKWVDELLDGSLRVLDMCNTAKDALTQSKESAQEIQSIMRRRRGDESSLSCEVKKFLNSRKVVKKTLRKAMENKCSFSLLSEDQEIVSMLREVQSVTLSVFESVLSFISGPKSSSWSLVSKLMNS
;
A
#
# COMPACT_ATOMS: atom_id res chain seq x y z
N MET A 1 -10.99 34.53 58.41
CA MET A 1 -10.32 33.31 57.91
C MET A 1 -10.54 33.26 56.40
N ALA A 2 -9.49 33.48 55.60
CA ALA A 2 -9.59 33.47 54.14
C ALA A 2 -9.34 32.04 53.63
N THR A 3 -10.30 31.48 52.92
CA THR A 3 -10.22 30.16 52.29
C THR A 3 -9.41 30.27 51.01
N HIS A 4 -8.16 29.82 51.03
CA HIS A 4 -7.34 29.73 49.83
C HIS A 4 -7.82 28.56 48.97
N HIS A 5 -8.42 28.87 47.82
CA HIS A 5 -8.80 27.89 46.81
C HIS A 5 -7.55 27.53 45.99
N THR A 6 -6.91 26.41 46.33
CA THR A 6 -5.84 25.84 45.51
C THR A 6 -6.45 25.36 44.19
N ARG A 7 -6.20 26.09 43.09
CA ARG A 7 -6.54 25.65 41.73
C ARG A 7 -5.43 24.70 41.25
N SER A 8 -5.79 23.43 41.01
CA SER A 8 -4.92 22.45 40.39
C SER A 8 -4.70 22.82 38.92
N ASN A 9 -3.45 23.07 38.54
CA ASN A 9 -3.07 23.23 37.14
C ASN A 9 -2.92 21.83 36.53
N SER A 10 -3.92 21.35 35.81
CA SER A 10 -3.78 20.15 34.99
C SER A 10 -2.85 20.45 33.82
N PHE A 11 -1.65 19.87 33.84
CA PHE A 11 -0.80 19.81 32.65
C PHE A 11 -1.56 19.07 31.53
N PRO A 12 -1.39 19.47 30.25
CA PRO A 12 -1.97 18.71 29.15
C PRO A 12 -1.50 17.26 29.22
N SER A 13 -2.44 16.33 29.05
CA SER A 13 -2.16 14.90 29.02
C SER A 13 -1.07 14.60 27.99
N ARG A 14 0.02 13.96 28.42
CA ARG A 14 1.08 13.53 27.50
C ARG A 14 0.49 12.51 26.52
N GLN A 15 0.60 12.78 25.22
CA GLN A 15 0.18 11.82 24.20
C GLN A 15 0.92 10.49 24.37
N HIS A 16 0.25 9.39 24.08
CA HIS A 16 0.85 8.06 24.18
C HIS A 16 2.04 7.95 23.21
N PRO A 17 3.20 7.40 23.61
CA PRO A 17 4.41 7.37 22.79
C PRO A 17 4.27 6.64 21.45
N LEU A 18 3.23 5.83 21.29
CA LEU A 18 2.89 5.13 20.03
C LEU A 18 2.27 6.05 18.97
N ILE A 19 1.66 7.18 19.35
CA ILE A 19 1.05 8.12 18.39
C ILE A 19 2.14 8.80 17.55
N PRO A 20 3.21 9.38 18.13
CA PRO A 20 4.32 9.92 17.34
C PRO A 20 5.03 8.87 16.47
N GLU A 21 5.21 7.64 16.97
CA GLU A 21 5.80 6.54 16.20
C GLU A 21 4.95 6.24 14.95
N PHE A 22 3.63 6.14 15.11
CA PHE A 22 2.69 5.95 14.01
C PHE A 22 2.74 7.08 12.98
N ASP A 23 2.70 8.34 13.43
CA ASP A 23 2.74 9.51 12.56
C ASP A 23 4.06 9.59 11.77
N GLU A 24 5.17 9.24 12.40
CA GLU A 24 6.48 9.15 11.74
C GLU A 24 6.47 8.10 10.62
N GLN A 25 5.91 6.91 10.89
CA GLN A 25 5.79 5.85 9.87
C GLN A 25 4.92 6.27 8.69
N LEU A 26 3.77 6.91 8.95
CA LEU A 26 2.90 7.45 7.90
C LEU A 26 3.61 8.53 7.07
N CYS A 27 4.25 9.51 7.73
CA CYS A 27 4.96 10.59 7.06
C CYS A 27 6.08 10.06 6.15
N ARG A 28 6.82 9.04 6.62
CA ARG A 28 7.88 8.38 5.85
C ARG A 28 7.35 7.73 4.58
N LEU A 29 6.22 7.02 4.68
CA LEU A 29 5.59 6.37 3.53
C LEU A 29 5.03 7.36 2.51
N ARG A 30 4.42 8.46 2.96
CA ARG A 30 3.94 9.54 2.10
C ARG A 30 5.06 10.28 1.38
N SER A 31 6.13 10.60 2.10
CA SER A 31 7.27 11.33 1.53
C SER A 31 7.99 10.52 0.44
N SER A 32 7.85 9.19 0.46
CA SER A 32 8.47 8.28 -0.51
C SER A 32 7.73 8.21 -1.86
N GLU A 33 6.66 8.99 -2.09
CA GLU A 33 5.88 8.96 -3.34
C GLU A 33 6.66 9.45 -4.59
N ALA A 34 7.65 10.33 -4.41
CA ALA A 34 8.34 11.03 -5.52
C ALA A 34 9.15 10.11 -6.45
N ASP A 35 9.69 8.98 -5.97
CA ASP A 35 10.61 8.11 -6.73
C ASP A 35 10.10 6.67 -6.87
N SER A 36 8.86 6.52 -7.35
CA SER A 36 8.14 5.24 -7.40
C SER A 36 8.56 4.25 -8.51
N SER A 37 9.74 4.45 -9.12
CA SER A 37 10.18 3.63 -10.28
C SER A 37 11.31 2.63 -9.98
N SER A 38 11.95 2.69 -8.80
CA SER A 38 13.07 1.80 -8.46
C SER A 38 12.66 0.64 -7.53
N SER A 39 13.32 -0.51 -7.70
CA SER A 39 13.11 -1.68 -6.84
C SER A 39 13.50 -1.43 -5.39
N THR A 40 14.54 -0.62 -5.15
CA THR A 40 15.02 -0.25 -3.81
C THR A 40 13.99 0.62 -3.08
N SER A 41 13.41 1.61 -3.75
CA SER A 41 12.31 2.43 -3.23
C SER A 41 11.11 1.57 -2.84
N LEU A 42 10.73 0.61 -3.69
CA LEU A 42 9.61 -0.29 -3.41
C LEU A 42 9.86 -1.20 -2.19
N SER A 43 11.08 -1.73 -2.06
CA SER A 43 11.44 -2.54 -0.89
C SER A 43 11.38 -1.74 0.42
N GLY A 44 11.82 -0.48 0.40
CA GLY A 44 11.73 0.43 1.54
C GLY A 44 10.29 0.79 1.91
N LYS A 45 9.41 0.98 0.91
CA LYS A 45 7.97 1.17 1.14
C LYS A 45 7.32 -0.06 1.78
N LEU A 46 7.65 -1.26 1.31
CA LEU A 46 7.11 -2.51 1.88
C LEU A 46 7.62 -2.76 3.30
N SER A 47 8.89 -2.47 3.60
CA SER A 47 9.39 -2.54 4.97
C SER A 47 8.72 -1.50 5.87
N GLY A 48 8.56 -0.26 5.39
CA GLY A 48 7.89 0.77 6.17
C GLY A 48 6.40 0.50 6.40
N LEU A 49 5.74 -0.16 5.45
CA LEU A 49 4.37 -0.63 5.62
C LEU A 49 4.27 -1.70 6.72
N LYS A 50 5.25 -2.61 6.79
CA LYS A 50 5.33 -3.58 7.89
C LYS A 50 5.49 -2.87 9.24
N ASP A 51 6.41 -1.92 9.33
CA ASP A 51 6.63 -1.14 10.57
C ASP A 51 5.36 -0.38 10.99
N LEU A 52 4.64 0.21 10.04
CA LEU A 52 3.36 0.87 10.29
C LEU A 52 2.30 -0.12 10.80
N GLN A 53 2.21 -1.30 10.20
CA GLN A 53 1.26 -2.33 10.63
C GLN A 53 1.57 -2.83 12.05
N ASP A 54 2.85 -3.02 12.37
CA ASP A 54 3.28 -3.37 13.73
C ASP A 54 2.90 -2.27 14.74
N CYS A 55 2.92 -0.99 14.34
CA CYS A 55 2.45 0.12 15.17
C CYS A 55 0.93 0.08 15.37
N VAL A 56 0.16 -0.19 14.31
CA VAL A 56 -1.29 -0.33 14.36
C VAL A 56 -1.71 -1.45 15.29
N ASP A 57 -1.04 -2.60 15.23
CA ASP A 57 -1.33 -3.74 16.11
C ASP A 57 -1.15 -3.34 17.59
N LYS A 58 -0.07 -2.62 17.92
CA LYS A 58 0.14 -2.09 19.28
C LYS A 58 -0.92 -1.05 19.67
N LEU A 59 -1.32 -0.16 18.75
CA LEU A 59 -2.34 0.87 19.00
C LEU A 59 -3.71 0.23 19.27
N LEU A 60 -4.09 -0.81 18.53
CA LEU A 60 -5.36 -1.52 18.70
C LEU A 60 -5.44 -2.26 20.04
N LEU A 61 -4.30 -2.61 20.63
CA LEU A 61 -4.23 -3.24 21.97
C LEU A 61 -4.38 -2.25 23.13
N LEU A 62 -4.35 -0.93 22.87
CA LEU A 62 -4.51 0.06 23.95
C LEU A 62 -5.94 0.04 24.51
N PRO A 63 -6.13 0.00 25.84
CA PRO A 63 -7.46 -0.07 26.45
C PRO A 63 -8.40 1.08 26.03
N LEU A 64 -7.85 2.29 25.88
CA LEU A 64 -8.61 3.45 25.41
C LEU A 64 -9.12 3.26 23.98
N ASN A 65 -8.31 2.66 23.12
CA ASN A 65 -8.70 2.36 21.74
C ASN A 65 -9.69 1.19 21.72
N GLN A 66 -9.48 0.12 22.49
CA GLN A 66 -10.46 -0.97 22.58
C GLN A 66 -11.82 -0.49 23.09
N GLN A 67 -11.84 0.34 24.13
CA GLN A 67 -13.07 0.95 24.64
C GLN A 67 -13.69 1.91 23.62
N ALA A 68 -12.86 2.64 22.88
CA ALA A 68 -13.30 3.50 21.79
C ALA A 68 -13.98 2.68 20.69
N LEU A 69 -13.41 1.54 20.28
CA LEU A 69 -13.94 0.65 19.23
C LEU A 69 -15.19 -0.12 19.70
N SER A 70 -15.26 -0.53 20.98
CA SER A 70 -16.32 -1.41 21.51
C SER A 70 -17.67 -0.74 21.82
N LYS A 71 -17.79 0.59 21.67
CA LYS A 71 -19.07 1.29 21.93
C LYS A 71 -20.11 0.90 20.89
N GLN A 72 -21.33 0.56 21.32
CA GLN A 72 -22.42 0.06 20.45
C GLN A 72 -22.81 1.01 19.29
N ARG A 73 -22.44 2.30 19.34
CA ARG A 73 -22.59 3.25 18.21
C ARG A 73 -21.70 2.90 16.99
N ASN A 74 -20.78 1.95 17.13
CA ASN A 74 -19.67 1.78 16.21
C ASN A 74 -19.80 0.64 15.20
N GLU A 75 -20.78 -0.26 15.35
CA GLU A 75 -20.90 -1.45 14.50
C GLU A 75 -20.81 -1.12 13.00
N LYS A 76 -21.51 -0.07 12.56
CA LYS A 76 -21.52 0.33 11.15
C LYS A 76 -20.14 0.73 10.60
N TRP A 77 -19.39 1.58 11.30
CA TRP A 77 -18.09 2.01 10.79
C TRP A 77 -17.02 0.93 10.99
N VAL A 78 -17.17 0.06 11.99
CA VAL A 78 -16.33 -1.14 12.16
C VAL A 78 -16.51 -2.07 10.97
N ASP A 79 -17.75 -2.34 10.56
CA ASP A 79 -18.03 -3.15 9.37
C ASP A 79 -17.42 -2.54 8.10
N GLU A 80 -17.58 -1.23 7.91
CA GLU A 80 -16.96 -0.53 6.77
C GLU A 80 -15.43 -0.58 6.80
N LEU A 81 -14.84 -0.46 8.00
CA LEU A 81 -13.40 -0.57 8.17
C LEU A 81 -12.93 -1.99 7.85
N LEU A 82 -13.63 -3.02 8.31
CA LEU A 82 -13.32 -4.42 8.01
C LEU A 82 -13.46 -4.73 6.52
N ASP A 83 -14.50 -4.22 5.86
CA ASP A 83 -14.65 -4.30 4.40
C ASP A 83 -13.49 -3.60 3.67
N GLY A 84 -13.08 -2.43 4.15
CA GLY A 84 -11.88 -1.74 3.68
C GLY A 84 -10.62 -2.58 3.80
N SER A 85 -10.42 -3.24 4.95
CA SER A 85 -9.28 -4.12 5.22
C SER A 85 -9.31 -5.38 4.34
N LEU A 86 -10.49 -5.93 4.06
CA LEU A 86 -10.64 -7.06 3.13
C LEU A 86 -10.21 -6.66 1.71
N ARG A 87 -10.62 -5.48 1.25
CA ARG A 87 -10.19 -4.94 -0.05
C ARG A 87 -8.67 -4.72 -0.12
N VAL A 88 -8.05 -4.26 0.97
CA VAL A 88 -6.60 -4.15 1.08
C VAL A 88 -5.93 -5.53 0.97
N LEU A 89 -6.49 -6.54 1.64
CA LEU A 89 -5.98 -7.91 1.59
C LEU A 89 -6.08 -8.53 0.19
N ASP A 90 -7.20 -8.32 -0.51
CA ASP A 90 -7.39 -8.77 -1.89
C ASP A 90 -6.36 -8.14 -2.84
N MET A 91 -6.09 -6.84 -2.66
CA MET A 91 -5.04 -6.14 -3.40
C MET A 91 -3.66 -6.71 -3.09
N CYS A 92 -3.36 -6.96 -1.80
CA CYS A 92 -2.10 -7.57 -1.37
C CYS A 92 -1.89 -8.93 -2.05
N ASN A 93 -2.91 -9.78 -2.04
CA ASN A 93 -2.87 -11.08 -2.72
C ASN A 93 -2.63 -10.93 -4.23
N THR A 94 -3.35 -10.02 -4.88
CA THR A 94 -3.16 -9.71 -6.30
C THR A 94 -1.73 -9.23 -6.60
N ALA A 95 -1.17 -8.36 -5.77
CA ALA A 95 0.19 -7.87 -5.90
C ALA A 95 1.23 -8.97 -5.71
N LYS A 96 1.03 -9.84 -4.71
CA LYS A 96 1.86 -11.01 -4.45
C LYS A 96 1.87 -11.96 -5.66
N ASP A 97 0.69 -12.32 -6.17
CA ASP A 97 0.55 -13.24 -7.30
C ASP A 97 1.14 -12.66 -8.59
N ALA A 98 0.95 -11.36 -8.83
CA ALA A 98 1.56 -10.65 -9.94
C ALA A 98 3.10 -10.65 -9.83
N LEU A 99 3.63 -10.47 -8.63
CA LEU A 99 5.07 -10.44 -8.39
C LEU A 99 5.69 -11.82 -8.55
N THR A 100 5.05 -12.87 -8.02
CA THR A 100 5.52 -14.26 -8.18
C THR A 100 5.52 -14.68 -9.64
N GLN A 101 4.43 -14.41 -10.38
CA GLN A 101 4.35 -14.70 -11.81
C GLN A 101 5.41 -13.95 -12.61
N SER A 102 5.63 -12.66 -12.30
CA SER A 102 6.67 -11.84 -12.94
C SER A 102 8.07 -12.41 -12.70
N LYS A 103 8.36 -12.84 -11.46
CA LYS A 103 9.62 -13.47 -11.08
C LYS A 103 9.85 -14.78 -11.83
N GLU A 104 8.85 -15.66 -11.88
CA GLU A 104 8.93 -16.95 -12.57
C GLU A 104 9.23 -16.78 -14.06
N SER A 105 8.46 -15.93 -14.77
CA SER A 105 8.72 -15.65 -16.18
C SER A 105 10.09 -15.01 -16.43
N ALA A 106 10.55 -14.11 -15.56
CA ALA A 106 11.89 -13.52 -15.68
C ALA A 106 13.00 -14.58 -15.50
N GLN A 107 12.81 -15.52 -14.57
CA GLN A 107 13.73 -16.64 -14.35
C GLN A 107 13.75 -17.60 -15.52
N GLU A 108 12.59 -17.90 -16.13
CA GLU A 108 12.51 -18.76 -17.31
C GLU A 108 13.19 -18.13 -18.53
N ILE A 109 12.94 -16.85 -18.80
CA ILE A 109 13.65 -16.09 -19.85
C ILE A 109 15.16 -16.15 -19.62
N GLN A 110 15.62 -15.91 -18.39
CA GLN A 110 17.04 -15.97 -18.05
C GLN A 110 17.61 -17.39 -18.23
N SER A 111 16.84 -18.42 -17.89
CA SER A 111 17.20 -19.83 -18.08
C SER A 111 17.38 -20.17 -19.56
N ILE A 112 16.44 -19.77 -20.41
CA ILE A 112 16.51 -19.97 -21.88
C ILE A 112 17.76 -19.29 -22.44
N MET A 113 18.00 -18.03 -22.06
CA MET A 113 19.19 -17.27 -22.51
C MET A 113 20.51 -17.93 -22.10
N ARG A 114 20.59 -18.51 -20.88
CA ARG A 114 21.79 -19.18 -20.38
C ARG A 114 22.07 -20.52 -21.09
N ARG A 115 21.05 -21.24 -21.54
CA ARG A 115 21.19 -22.58 -22.13
C ARG A 115 21.82 -22.61 -23.54
N ARG A 116 22.19 -21.46 -24.12
CA ARG A 116 23.03 -21.34 -25.34
C ARG A 116 22.54 -22.17 -26.55
N ARG A 117 21.23 -22.40 -26.69
CA ARG A 117 20.61 -22.94 -27.90
C ARG A 117 19.80 -21.83 -28.54
N GLY A 118 19.97 -21.62 -29.85
CA GLY A 118 19.26 -20.62 -30.65
C GLY A 118 17.75 -20.89 -30.81
N ASP A 119 17.07 -21.30 -29.75
CA ASP A 119 15.62 -21.47 -29.71
C ASP A 119 14.96 -20.11 -29.48
N GLU A 120 15.07 -19.24 -30.50
CA GLU A 120 14.42 -17.93 -30.51
C GLU A 120 12.89 -18.05 -30.38
N SER A 121 12.32 -19.18 -30.84
CA SER A 121 10.89 -19.47 -30.73
C SER A 121 10.45 -19.62 -29.27
N SER A 122 11.16 -20.43 -28.48
CA SER A 122 10.90 -20.59 -27.05
C SER A 122 11.08 -19.29 -26.27
N LEU A 123 12.15 -18.54 -26.55
CA LEU A 123 12.37 -17.22 -25.95
C LEU A 123 11.24 -16.24 -26.28
N SER A 124 10.83 -16.15 -27.54
CA SER A 124 9.73 -15.31 -28.00
C SER A 124 8.40 -15.69 -27.34
N CYS A 125 8.14 -16.99 -27.20
CA CYS A 125 6.96 -17.51 -26.52
C CYS A 125 6.92 -17.06 -25.04
N GLU A 126 8.02 -17.22 -24.31
CA GLU A 126 8.07 -16.87 -22.89
C GLU A 126 8.03 -15.35 -22.66
N VAL A 127 8.71 -14.56 -23.50
CA VAL A 127 8.59 -13.10 -23.52
C VAL A 127 7.14 -12.67 -23.76
N LYS A 128 6.42 -13.33 -24.68
CA LYS A 128 5.00 -13.06 -24.93
C LYS A 128 4.14 -13.36 -23.72
N LYS A 129 4.38 -14.46 -23.00
CA LYS A 129 3.68 -14.77 -21.73
C LYS A 129 3.94 -13.70 -20.68
N PHE A 130 5.21 -13.29 -20.50
CA PHE A 130 5.58 -12.22 -19.58
C PHE A 130 4.88 -10.89 -19.91
N LEU A 131 4.83 -10.50 -21.18
CA LEU A 131 4.14 -9.27 -21.59
C LEU A 131 2.62 -9.38 -21.39
N ASN A 132 2.03 -10.56 -21.59
CA ASN A 132 0.62 -10.79 -21.35
C ASN A 132 0.27 -10.72 -19.85
N SER A 133 1.09 -11.26 -18.96
CA SER A 133 0.87 -11.13 -17.52
C SER A 133 0.89 -9.66 -17.08
N ARG A 134 1.85 -8.86 -17.57
CA ARG A 134 1.89 -7.40 -17.31
C ARG A 134 0.63 -6.68 -17.78
N LYS A 135 0.05 -7.08 -18.93
CA LYS A 135 -1.24 -6.53 -19.42
C LYS A 135 -2.40 -6.87 -18.49
N VAL A 136 -2.44 -8.10 -17.96
CA VAL A 136 -3.45 -8.52 -16.98
C VAL A 136 -3.33 -7.70 -15.70
N VAL A 137 -2.11 -7.55 -15.16
CA VAL A 137 -1.83 -6.70 -13.98
C VAL A 137 -2.28 -5.25 -14.21
N LYS A 138 -2.02 -4.70 -15.40
CA LYS A 138 -2.48 -3.35 -15.75
C LYS A 138 -4.01 -3.21 -15.84
N LYS A 139 -4.71 -4.31 -16.16
CA LYS A 139 -6.18 -4.34 -16.19
C LYS A 139 -6.76 -4.45 -14.78
N THR A 140 -6.18 -5.30 -13.94
CA THR A 140 -6.61 -5.45 -12.53
C THR A 140 -6.37 -4.17 -11.74
N LEU A 141 -5.21 -3.52 -11.91
CA LEU A 141 -4.92 -2.23 -11.29
C LEU A 141 -5.97 -1.17 -11.65
N ARG A 142 -6.33 -1.04 -12.93
CA ARG A 142 -7.38 -0.09 -13.37
C ARG A 142 -8.73 -0.37 -12.72
N LYS A 143 -9.17 -1.63 -12.71
CA LYS A 143 -10.43 -2.04 -12.08
C LYS A 143 -10.42 -1.74 -10.57
N ALA A 144 -9.29 -1.92 -9.90
CA ALA A 144 -9.18 -1.66 -8.48
C ALA A 144 -9.21 -0.15 -8.15
N MET A 145 -8.63 0.70 -9.02
CA MET A 145 -8.71 2.15 -8.86
C MET A 145 -10.15 2.69 -9.01
N GLU A 146 -10.97 2.11 -9.88
CA GLU A 146 -12.39 2.48 -10.02
C GLU A 146 -13.17 2.26 -8.70
N ASN A 147 -12.80 1.26 -7.91
CA ASN A 147 -13.46 0.93 -6.64
C ASN A 147 -12.98 1.77 -5.44
N LYS A 148 -11.84 2.49 -5.58
CA LYS A 148 -11.21 3.25 -4.49
C LYS A 148 -11.97 4.52 -4.08
N CYS A 149 -12.86 5.04 -4.94
CA CYS A 149 -13.69 6.24 -4.67
C CYS A 149 -14.72 6.06 -3.54
N SER A 150 -14.85 4.88 -2.93
CA SER A 150 -15.89 4.58 -1.93
C SER A 150 -15.47 4.82 -0.48
N PHE A 151 -14.21 5.19 -0.19
CA PHE A 151 -13.69 5.28 1.19
C PHE A 151 -14.06 6.57 1.96
N SER A 152 -14.74 7.54 1.33
CA SER A 152 -14.72 8.95 1.76
C SER A 152 -16.00 9.50 2.41
N LEU A 153 -16.87 8.70 3.05
CA LEU A 153 -18.23 9.16 3.36
C LEU A 153 -18.79 8.96 4.79
N LEU A 154 -17.97 8.74 5.84
CA LEU A 154 -18.47 8.77 7.21
C LEU A 154 -17.75 9.78 8.11
N SER A 155 -18.53 10.46 8.95
CA SER A 155 -18.11 11.52 9.86
C SER A 155 -17.06 11.05 10.88
N GLU A 156 -15.96 11.83 10.96
CA GLU A 156 -14.78 11.63 11.80
C GLU A 156 -15.02 11.93 13.29
N ASP A 157 -15.94 11.21 13.93
CA ASP A 157 -16.18 11.43 15.36
C ASP A 157 -15.12 10.74 16.25
N GLN A 158 -14.19 9.97 15.67
CA GLN A 158 -13.28 9.11 16.44
C GLN A 158 -11.88 8.99 15.81
N GLU A 159 -10.88 9.45 16.56
CA GLU A 159 -9.46 9.57 16.15
C GLU A 159 -8.83 8.23 15.72
N ILE A 160 -9.12 7.13 16.42
CA ILE A 160 -8.61 5.80 16.01
C ILE A 160 -9.19 5.35 14.65
N VAL A 161 -10.39 5.78 14.29
CA VAL A 161 -11.04 5.40 13.03
C VAL A 161 -10.41 6.13 11.86
N SER A 162 -10.13 7.43 12.00
CA SER A 162 -9.43 8.19 10.96
C SER A 162 -8.02 7.64 10.74
N MET A 163 -7.28 7.35 11.81
CA MET A 163 -5.96 6.70 11.72
C MET A 163 -6.01 5.37 10.95
N LEU A 164 -6.98 4.50 11.25
CA LEU A 164 -7.08 3.20 10.56
C LEU A 164 -7.47 3.34 9.08
N ARG A 165 -8.35 4.30 8.73
CA ARG A 165 -8.66 4.61 7.33
C ARG A 165 -7.45 5.16 6.57
N GLU A 166 -6.64 5.97 7.25
CA GLU A 166 -5.40 6.50 6.70
C GLU A 166 -4.37 5.39 6.41
N VAL A 167 -4.23 4.43 7.32
CA VAL A 167 -3.42 3.22 7.10
C VAL A 167 -3.90 2.43 5.91
N GLN A 168 -5.22 2.20 5.77
CA GLN A 168 -5.77 1.50 4.60
C GLN A 168 -5.42 2.22 3.29
N SER A 169 -5.56 3.55 3.27
CA SER A 169 -5.23 4.38 2.10
C SER A 169 -3.75 4.29 1.73
N VAL A 170 -2.85 4.43 2.71
CA VAL A 170 -1.39 4.31 2.49
C VAL A 170 -1.03 2.90 2.02
N THR A 171 -1.62 1.88 2.62
CA THR A 171 -1.40 0.48 2.24
C THR A 171 -1.81 0.22 0.79
N LEU A 172 -2.97 0.74 0.37
CA LEU A 172 -3.41 0.66 -1.02
C LEU A 172 -2.44 1.37 -1.96
N SER A 173 -1.95 2.57 -1.61
CA SER A 173 -0.97 3.32 -2.41
C SER A 173 0.35 2.54 -2.60
N VAL A 174 0.83 1.86 -1.55
CA VAL A 174 2.02 1.00 -1.63
C VAL A 174 1.78 -0.18 -2.59
N PHE A 175 0.66 -0.89 -2.47
CA PHE A 175 0.37 -2.00 -3.38
C PHE A 175 0.09 -1.54 -4.82
N GLU A 176 -0.52 -0.37 -5.02
CA GLU A 176 -0.63 0.26 -6.34
C GLU A 176 0.74 0.54 -6.94
N SER A 177 1.70 1.02 -6.13
CA SER A 177 3.09 1.21 -6.57
C SER A 177 3.74 -0.11 -6.98
N VAL A 178 3.54 -1.19 -6.23
CA VAL A 178 4.02 -2.55 -6.59
C VAL A 178 3.44 -3.00 -7.93
N LEU A 179 2.11 -2.92 -8.08
CA LEU A 179 1.42 -3.34 -9.30
C LEU A 179 1.81 -2.48 -10.51
N SER A 180 1.98 -1.17 -10.31
CA SER A 180 2.47 -0.24 -11.34
C SER A 180 3.87 -0.63 -11.82
N PHE A 181 4.79 -0.88 -10.88
CA PHE A 181 6.14 -1.36 -11.17
C PHE A 181 6.13 -2.66 -11.99
N ILE A 182 5.32 -3.65 -11.58
CA ILE A 182 5.16 -4.91 -12.31
C ILE A 182 4.58 -4.67 -13.70
N SER A 183 3.55 -3.83 -13.84
CA SER A 183 2.90 -3.56 -15.13
C SER A 183 3.83 -2.85 -16.13
N GLY A 184 4.88 -2.19 -15.63
CA GLY A 184 5.88 -1.50 -16.42
C GLY A 184 5.48 -0.08 -16.80
N PRO A 185 6.44 0.72 -17.29
CA PRO A 185 6.18 2.09 -17.67
C PRO A 185 5.09 2.14 -18.74
N LYS A 186 4.23 3.15 -18.65
CA LYS A 186 3.33 3.50 -19.76
C LYS A 186 4.22 3.92 -20.93
N SER A 187 4.52 3.02 -21.86
CA SER A 187 5.14 3.43 -23.12
C SER A 187 4.13 4.30 -23.86
N SER A 188 4.33 5.61 -23.86
CA SER A 188 3.65 6.47 -24.83
C SER A 188 4.08 6.00 -26.22
N SER A 189 3.14 5.90 -27.16
CA SER A 189 3.45 5.57 -28.57
C SER A 189 4.59 6.43 -29.11
N TRP A 190 4.67 7.67 -28.66
CA TRP A 190 5.72 8.64 -28.97
C TRP A 190 7.14 8.28 -28.51
N SER A 191 7.29 7.55 -27.40
CA SER A 191 8.61 7.10 -26.91
C SER A 191 9.20 5.96 -27.72
N LEU A 192 8.36 5.20 -28.44
CA LEU A 192 8.79 4.18 -29.40
C LEU A 192 9.17 4.82 -30.73
N VAL A 193 8.41 5.82 -31.18
CA VAL A 193 8.70 6.58 -32.41
C VAL A 193 10.02 7.34 -32.29
N SER A 194 10.27 8.01 -31.17
CA SER A 194 11.55 8.73 -30.94
C SER A 194 12.77 7.81 -30.86
N LYS A 195 12.62 6.55 -30.42
CA LYS A 195 13.71 5.55 -30.47
C LYS A 195 13.97 5.03 -31.88
N LEU A 196 12.94 4.95 -32.73
CA LEU A 196 13.07 4.55 -34.13
C LEU A 196 13.63 5.67 -35.00
N MET A 197 13.33 6.94 -34.68
CA MET A 197 13.86 8.09 -35.41
C MET A 197 15.34 8.38 -35.09
N ASN A 198 15.85 7.84 -33.99
CA ASN A 198 17.24 8.01 -33.54
C ASN A 198 18.10 6.76 -33.81
N SER A 199 17.63 5.81 -34.63
CA SER A 199 18.34 4.63 -35.12
C SER A 199 18.55 4.72 -36.62
#